data_AF-A0A929FWY4-F1
#
_entry.id   AF-A0A929FWY4-F1
#
_cell.length_a   1.000
_cell.length_b   1.000
_cell.length_c   1.000
_cell.angle_alpha   90.00
_cell.angle_beta   90.00
_cell.angle_gamma   90.00
#
_symmetry.space_group_name_H-M   'P 1'
#
loop_
_entity.id
_entity.type
_entity.pdbx_description
1 polymer ?
#
loop_
_entity_poly.entity_id
_entity_poly.type
_entity_poly.pdbx_seq_one_letter_code
_entity_poly.pdbx_strand_id
1 'polypeptide(L)'
;MNILPSYQNQYVIIFLSIIISFLAVSCSQSKYYQCEQIIKIANNVAQQTHQLINDQTSHQIEAKTWMQAAEVMAKAARQLEDLSIKDTKLINYQVDLARIYRTNSQVTYDIIQAIENKDITAAQAAQKKARTAGELERKLGSNINDYCLN
;
A
#
# COMPACT_ATOMS: atom_id res chain seq x y z
N MET A 1 73.03 -33.67 -2.57
CA MET A 1 72.69 -34.26 -3.89
C MET A 1 71.29 -34.82 -3.78
N ASN A 2 70.40 -34.37 -4.67
CA ASN A 2 69.00 -34.76 -4.82
C ASN A 2 68.85 -36.31 -4.81
N ILE A 3 67.70 -36.91 -4.50
CA ILE A 3 66.50 -36.96 -5.35
C ILE A 3 65.32 -37.47 -4.49
N LEU A 4 64.21 -36.72 -4.47
CA LEU A 4 62.86 -37.26 -4.21
C LEU A 4 62.39 -38.04 -5.45
N PRO A 5 61.54 -39.06 -5.27
CA PRO A 5 60.41 -39.18 -6.17
C PRO A 5 59.08 -39.21 -5.41
N SER A 6 58.19 -38.38 -5.93
CA SER A 6 56.74 -38.38 -5.73
C SER A 6 56.10 -39.69 -6.20
N TYR A 7 54.97 -40.07 -5.60
CA TYR A 7 53.73 -40.56 -6.25
C TYR A 7 52.74 -40.87 -5.11
N GLN A 8 51.96 -39.89 -4.66
CA GLN A 8 50.57 -39.61 -5.08
C GLN A 8 49.64 -40.84 -5.16
N ASN A 9 48.64 -40.79 -4.27
CA ASN A 9 47.25 -41.25 -4.40
C ASN A 9 46.93 -42.74 -4.25
N GLN A 10 46.45 -43.11 -3.05
CA GLN A 10 45.11 -43.69 -2.87
C GLN A 10 44.73 -43.63 -1.37
N TYR A 11 43.45 -43.47 -1.04
CA TYR A 11 42.87 -43.36 0.31
C TYR A 11 42.83 -41.95 0.94
N VAL A 12 42.27 -40.99 0.19
CA VAL A 12 41.56 -39.87 0.82
C VAL A 12 40.24 -40.45 1.39
N ILE A 13 40.23 -40.78 2.67
CA ILE A 13 39.00 -41.11 3.40
C ILE A 13 38.24 -39.79 3.59
N ILE A 14 37.35 -39.48 2.64
CA ILE A 14 36.38 -38.40 2.73
C ILE A 14 35.24 -38.88 3.64
N PHE A 15 35.23 -38.43 4.89
CA PHE A 15 34.01 -38.37 5.70
C PHE A 15 33.75 -36.91 6.04
N LEU A 16 33.04 -36.22 5.14
CA LEU A 16 32.47 -34.91 5.39
C LEU A 16 30.99 -34.92 5.02
N SER A 17 30.24 -35.76 5.74
CA SER A 17 28.78 -35.69 5.77
C SER A 17 28.35 -34.84 6.96
N ILE A 18 28.40 -33.51 6.81
CA ILE A 18 27.57 -32.62 7.63
C ILE A 18 26.47 -32.12 6.70
N ILE A 19 25.29 -32.66 6.96
CA ILE A 19 24.01 -32.27 6.39
C ILE A 19 23.87 -30.77 6.61
N ILE A 20 24.01 -29.98 5.55
CA ILE A 20 23.56 -28.60 5.54
C ILE A 20 22.05 -28.70 5.63
N SER A 21 21.53 -28.67 6.85
CA SER A 21 20.13 -28.42 7.10
C SER A 21 19.86 -27.07 6.49
N PHE A 22 19.24 -27.06 5.32
CA PHE A 22 18.62 -25.88 4.75
C PHE A 22 17.65 -25.39 5.82
N LEU A 23 18.10 -24.39 6.59
CA LEU A 23 17.23 -23.52 7.36
C LEU A 23 16.41 -22.74 6.34
N ALA A 24 15.42 -23.40 5.75
CA ALA A 24 14.23 -22.76 5.21
C ALA A 24 13.43 -22.23 6.40
N VAL A 25 14.03 -21.31 7.17
CA VAL A 25 13.24 -20.39 7.99
C VAL A 25 12.52 -19.56 6.95
N SER A 26 11.28 -19.95 6.66
CA SER A 26 10.38 -19.18 5.83
C SER A 26 10.51 -17.72 6.27
N CYS A 27 10.93 -16.85 5.36
CA CYS A 27 10.94 -15.41 5.58
C CYS A 27 9.47 -14.98 5.75
N SER A 28 8.91 -15.13 6.95
CA SER A 28 7.64 -14.50 7.28
C SER A 28 7.95 -13.02 7.38
N GLN A 29 7.48 -12.27 6.39
CA GLN A 29 7.59 -10.83 6.34
C GLN A 29 7.12 -10.25 7.67
N SER A 30 7.96 -9.47 8.35
CA SER A 30 7.64 -8.97 9.68
C SER A 30 6.40 -8.07 9.63
N LYS A 31 5.64 -8.01 10.72
CA LYS A 31 4.53 -7.06 10.90
C LYS A 31 4.95 -5.64 10.51
N TYR A 32 6.15 -5.23 10.92
CA TYR A 32 6.72 -3.93 10.62
C TYR A 32 6.82 -3.66 9.11
N TYR A 33 7.39 -4.58 8.34
CA TYR A 33 7.50 -4.40 6.89
C TYR A 33 6.11 -4.38 6.22
N GLN A 34 5.17 -5.19 6.71
CA GLN A 34 3.80 -5.19 6.19
C GLN A 34 3.08 -3.85 6.46
N CYS A 35 3.27 -3.28 7.65
CA CYS A 35 2.82 -1.93 8.00
C CYS A 35 3.41 -0.85 7.09
N GLU A 36 4.72 -0.91 6.85
CA GLU A 36 5.42 0.05 5.99
C GLU A 36 4.81 0.11 4.59
N GLN A 37 4.47 -1.04 4.00
CA GLN A 37 3.84 -1.09 2.67
C GLN A 37 2.49 -0.37 2.63
N ILE A 38 1.62 -0.60 3.61
CA ILE A 38 0.29 0.04 3.69
C ILE A 38 0.46 1.55 3.88
N ILE A 39 1.30 1.95 4.84
CA ILE A 39 1.56 3.37 5.16
C ILE A 39 2.17 4.10 3.96
N LYS A 40 3.08 3.46 3.23
CA LYS A 40 3.70 4.04 2.03
C LYS A 40 2.66 4.35 0.95
N ILE A 41 1.69 3.46 0.71
CA ILE A 41 0.61 3.73 -0.24
C ILE A 41 -0.24 4.90 0.24
N ALA A 42 -0.62 4.93 1.53
CA ALA A 42 -1.41 6.01 2.09
C ALA A 42 -0.70 7.38 2.00
N ASN A 43 0.59 7.43 2.34
CA ASN A 43 1.41 8.63 2.22
C ASN A 43 1.54 9.09 0.77
N ASN A 44 1.68 8.15 -0.18
CA ASN A 44 1.73 8.46 -1.60
C ASN A 44 0.41 9.08 -2.10
N VAL A 45 -0.74 8.66 -1.58
CA VAL A 45 -2.03 9.29 -1.88
C VAL A 45 -2.00 10.73 -1.38
N ALA A 46 -1.74 10.93 -0.08
CA ALA A 46 -1.73 12.26 0.54
C ALA A 46 -0.78 13.23 -0.18
N GLN A 47 0.44 12.77 -0.49
CA GLN A 47 1.43 13.56 -1.20
C GLN A 47 0.96 13.94 -2.61
N GLN A 48 0.51 12.98 -3.42
CA GLN A 48 0.09 13.24 -4.80
C GLN A 48 -1.15 14.14 -4.85
N THR A 49 -2.14 13.91 -3.99
CA THR A 49 -3.34 14.77 -3.94
C THR A 49 -3.00 16.18 -3.48
N HIS A 50 -2.07 16.34 -2.53
CA HIS A 50 -1.62 17.65 -2.07
C HIS A 50 -0.83 18.40 -3.16
N GLN A 51 0.02 17.70 -3.91
CA GLN A 51 0.73 18.27 -5.06
C GLN A 51 -0.27 18.75 -6.14
N LEU A 52 -1.24 17.92 -6.52
CA LEU A 52 -2.28 18.27 -7.49
C LEU A 52 -3.05 19.54 -7.11
N ILE A 53 -3.35 19.71 -5.81
CA ILE A 53 -4.08 20.87 -5.31
C ILE A 53 -3.19 22.12 -5.27
N ASN A 54 -1.94 22.00 -4.82
CA ASN A 54 -1.05 23.15 -4.66
C ASN A 54 -0.43 23.65 -5.97
N ASP A 55 -0.37 22.80 -6.99
CA ASP A 55 0.09 23.19 -8.33
C ASP A 55 -0.94 24.07 -9.07
N GLN A 56 -2.14 24.26 -8.50
CA GLN A 56 -3.16 25.15 -9.04
C GLN A 56 -2.85 26.61 -8.68
N THR A 57 -2.81 27.47 -9.70
CA THR A 57 -2.63 28.94 -9.53
C THR A 57 -3.93 29.68 -9.19
N SER A 58 -5.05 28.97 -9.24
CA SER A 58 -6.42 29.45 -9.06
C SER A 58 -6.88 29.26 -7.61
N HIS A 59 -7.70 30.18 -7.10
CA HIS A 59 -8.36 30.04 -5.79
C HIS A 59 -9.44 28.95 -5.79
N GLN A 60 -9.82 28.42 -6.96
CA GLN A 60 -10.77 27.35 -7.14
C GLN A 60 -10.08 26.14 -7.79
N ILE A 61 -10.20 24.98 -7.15
CA ILE A 61 -9.66 23.72 -7.68
C ILE A 61 -10.54 23.28 -8.86
N GLU A 62 -9.93 23.13 -10.03
CA GLU A 62 -10.61 22.69 -11.25
C GLU A 62 -11.19 21.28 -11.11
N ALA A 63 -12.33 21.02 -11.77
CA ALA A 63 -12.98 19.69 -11.80
C ALA A 63 -12.01 18.59 -12.25
N LYS A 64 -11.15 18.89 -13.23
CA LYS A 64 -10.12 17.98 -13.72
C LYS A 64 -9.15 17.54 -12.62
N THR A 65 -8.77 18.45 -11.72
CA THR A 65 -7.85 18.17 -10.61
C THR A 65 -8.50 17.26 -9.57
N TRP A 66 -9.80 17.47 -9.29
CA TRP A 66 -10.58 16.53 -8.48
C TRP A 66 -10.65 15.13 -9.10
N MET A 67 -10.87 15.03 -10.41
CA MET A 67 -10.85 13.74 -11.10
C MET A 67 -9.47 13.08 -11.05
N GLN A 68 -8.38 13.85 -11.18
CA GLN A 68 -7.03 13.31 -11.03
C GLN A 68 -6.77 12.78 -9.62
N ALA A 69 -7.22 13.49 -8.58
CA ALA A 69 -7.15 13.00 -7.21
C ALA A 69 -7.98 11.70 -7.02
N ALA A 70 -9.16 11.62 -7.65
CA ALA A 70 -9.97 10.41 -7.66
C ALA A 70 -9.24 9.21 -8.28
N GLU A 71 -8.51 9.43 -9.37
CA GLU A 71 -7.69 8.40 -10.01
C GLU A 71 -6.51 7.93 -9.14
N VAL A 72 -5.86 8.86 -8.42
CA VAL A 72 -4.82 8.52 -7.45
C VAL A 72 -5.38 7.57 -6.38
N MET A 73 -6.57 7.88 -5.83
CA MET A 73 -7.22 7.00 -4.85
C MET A 73 -7.63 5.65 -5.44
N ALA A 74 -8.21 5.62 -6.65
CA ALA A 74 -8.56 4.37 -7.32
C ALA A 74 -7.34 3.47 -7.58
N LYS A 75 -6.20 4.08 -7.97
CA LYS A 75 -4.93 3.37 -8.14
C LYS A 75 -4.42 2.82 -6.81
N ALA A 76 -4.44 3.63 -5.75
CA ALA A 76 -4.00 3.20 -4.42
C ALA A 76 -4.86 2.04 -3.89
N ALA A 77 -6.17 2.04 -4.14
CA ALA A 77 -7.04 0.93 -3.79
C ALA A 77 -6.61 -0.39 -4.45
N ARG A 78 -6.27 -0.37 -5.76
CA ARG A 78 -5.73 -1.56 -6.45
C ARG A 78 -4.40 -2.00 -5.86
N GLN A 79 -3.49 -1.04 -5.61
CA GLN A 79 -2.19 -1.34 -5.02
C GLN A 79 -2.30 -1.99 -3.64
N LEU A 80 -3.27 -1.58 -2.81
CA LEU A 80 -3.52 -2.17 -1.49
C LEU A 80 -4.02 -3.61 -1.59
N GLU A 81 -4.86 -3.92 -2.58
CA GLU A 81 -5.35 -5.29 -2.78
C GLU A 81 -4.29 -6.24 -3.32
N ASP A 82 -3.36 -5.71 -4.10
CA ASP A 82 -2.24 -6.46 -4.65
C ASP A 82 -1.15 -6.75 -3.58
N LEU A 83 -1.25 -6.16 -2.38
CA LEU A 83 -0.31 -6.44 -1.29
C LEU A 83 -0.50 -7.86 -0.75
N SER A 84 0.59 -8.62 -0.75
CA SER A 84 0.67 -9.90 -0.05
C SER A 84 0.91 -9.70 1.46
N ILE A 85 -0.17 -9.41 2.19
CA ILE A 85 -0.17 -9.29 3.66
C ILE A 85 -0.53 -10.63 4.29
N LYS A 86 0.23 -11.02 5.31
CA LYS A 86 0.07 -12.26 6.09
C LYS A 86 -0.49 -12.00 7.48
N ASP A 87 -0.27 -10.81 8.03
CA ASP A 87 -0.81 -10.44 9.33
C ASP A 87 -2.33 -10.25 9.24
N THR A 88 -3.09 -11.00 10.04
CA THR A 88 -4.56 -11.05 9.95
C THR A 88 -5.21 -9.69 10.20
N LYS A 89 -4.64 -8.86 11.09
CA LYS A 89 -5.20 -7.54 11.38
C LYS A 89 -4.87 -6.55 10.25
N LEU A 90 -3.68 -6.64 9.68
CA LEU A 90 -3.31 -5.85 8.50
C LEU A 90 -4.10 -6.26 7.25
N ILE A 91 -4.50 -7.52 7.10
CA ILE A 91 -5.39 -7.96 6.01
C ILE A 91 -6.72 -7.21 6.07
N ASN A 92 -7.31 -7.08 7.26
CA ASN A 92 -8.56 -6.32 7.41
C ASN A 92 -8.35 -4.84 7.10
N TYR A 93 -7.26 -4.26 7.61
CA TYR A 93 -6.94 -2.86 7.35
C TYR A 93 -6.67 -2.55 5.87
N GLN A 94 -5.94 -3.39 5.14
CA GLN A 94 -5.72 -3.15 3.70
C GLN A 94 -7.05 -3.21 2.92
N VAL A 95 -7.94 -4.14 3.27
CA VAL A 95 -9.23 -4.32 2.60
C VAL A 95 -10.13 -3.12 2.86
N ASP A 96 -10.22 -2.69 4.12
CA ASP A 96 -11.04 -1.53 4.49
C ASP A 96 -10.48 -0.24 3.89
N LEU A 97 -9.16 -0.06 3.86
CA LEU A 97 -8.53 1.12 3.28
C LEU A 97 -8.72 1.15 1.75
N ALA A 98 -8.56 0.01 1.07
CA ALA A 98 -8.83 -0.10 -0.36
C ALA A 98 -10.30 0.23 -0.69
N ARG A 99 -11.25 -0.23 0.14
CA ARG A 99 -12.67 0.11 -0.01
C ARG A 99 -12.92 1.60 0.16
N ILE A 100 -12.31 2.23 1.15
CA ILE A 100 -12.46 3.66 1.41
C ILE A 100 -11.90 4.48 0.23
N TYR A 101 -10.71 4.15 -0.27
CA TYR A 101 -10.14 4.83 -1.43
C TYR A 101 -10.97 4.69 -2.71
N ARG A 102 -11.55 3.51 -2.97
CA ARG A 102 -12.54 3.38 -4.05
C ARG A 102 -13.77 4.25 -3.82
N THR A 103 -14.28 4.26 -2.60
CA THR A 103 -15.46 5.04 -2.25
C THR A 103 -15.21 6.53 -2.44
N ASN A 104 -14.08 7.05 -1.97
CA ASN A 104 -13.70 8.45 -2.16
C ASN A 104 -13.50 8.80 -3.64
N SER A 105 -12.90 7.90 -4.42
CA SER A 105 -12.78 8.06 -5.88
C SER A 105 -14.17 8.18 -6.53
N GLN A 106 -15.06 7.23 -6.27
CA GLN A 106 -16.42 7.25 -6.83
C GLN A 106 -17.21 8.48 -6.39
N VAL A 107 -17.16 8.83 -5.11
CA VAL A 107 -17.85 10.00 -4.58
C VAL A 107 -17.35 11.29 -5.23
N THR A 108 -16.06 11.37 -5.55
CA THR A 108 -15.51 12.54 -6.25
C THR A 108 -16.10 12.65 -7.66
N TYR A 109 -16.21 11.54 -8.39
CA TYR A 109 -16.90 11.51 -9.68
C TYR A 109 -18.38 11.88 -9.56
N ASP A 110 -19.09 11.33 -8.57
CA ASP A 110 -20.50 11.64 -8.31
C ASP A 110 -20.71 13.14 -8.06
N ILE A 111 -19.81 13.79 -7.32
CA ILE A 111 -19.86 15.24 -7.06
C ILE A 111 -19.69 16.02 -8.36
N ILE A 112 -18.66 15.72 -9.15
CA ILE A 112 -18.40 16.44 -10.42
C ILE A 112 -19.58 16.27 -11.38
N GLN A 113 -20.07 15.06 -11.56
CA GLN A 113 -21.21 14.77 -12.42
C GLN A 113 -22.49 15.49 -11.95
N ALA A 114 -22.74 15.52 -10.64
CA ALA A 114 -23.89 16.25 -10.09
C ALA A 114 -23.79 17.76 -10.32
N ILE A 115 -22.60 18.34 -10.19
CA ILE A 115 -22.34 19.76 -10.48
C ILE A 115 -22.58 20.06 -11.96
N GLU A 116 -22.03 19.24 -12.87
CA GLU A 116 -22.20 19.40 -14.32
C GLU A 116 -23.67 19.31 -14.73
N ASN A 117 -24.41 18.37 -14.14
CA ASN A 117 -25.84 18.19 -14.39
C ASN A 117 -26.72 19.19 -13.64
N LYS A 118 -26.14 20.06 -12.80
CA LYS A 118 -26.86 20.99 -11.92
C LYS A 118 -27.86 20.29 -10.99
N ASP A 119 -27.59 19.03 -10.66
CA ASP A 119 -28.41 18.23 -9.74
C ASP A 119 -27.96 18.47 -8.30
N ILE A 120 -28.60 19.45 -7.65
CA ILE A 120 -28.29 19.84 -6.27
C ILE A 120 -28.55 18.68 -5.30
N THR A 121 -29.56 17.84 -5.55
CA THR A 121 -29.90 16.73 -4.66
C THR A 121 -28.80 15.67 -4.71
N ALA A 122 -28.34 15.31 -5.91
CA ALA A 122 -27.21 14.40 -6.09
C ALA A 122 -25.92 14.97 -5.48
N ALA A 123 -25.65 16.28 -5.66
CA ALA A 123 -24.47 16.93 -5.11
C ALA A 123 -24.47 16.89 -3.57
N GLN A 124 -25.61 17.16 -2.92
CA GLN A 124 -25.75 17.07 -1.46
C GLN A 124 -25.58 15.63 -0.96
N ALA A 125 -26.17 14.65 -1.66
CA ALA A 125 -26.02 13.25 -1.33
C ALA A 125 -24.56 12.79 -1.44
N ALA A 126 -23.87 13.15 -2.52
CA ALA A 126 -22.46 12.83 -2.74
C ALA A 126 -21.57 13.53 -1.71
N GLN A 127 -21.83 14.80 -1.37
CA GLN A 127 -21.12 15.51 -0.31
C GLN A 127 -21.27 14.81 1.06
N LYS A 128 -22.47 14.33 1.40
CA LYS A 128 -22.69 13.58 2.64
C LYS A 128 -21.87 12.29 2.66
N LYS A 129 -21.86 11.55 1.54
CA LYS A 129 -21.02 10.34 1.40
C LYS A 129 -19.54 10.68 1.57
N ALA A 130 -19.07 11.79 0.99
CA ALA A 130 -17.68 12.24 1.11
C ALA A 130 -17.28 12.48 2.56
N ARG A 131 -18.14 13.15 3.34
CA ARG A 131 -17.90 13.39 4.77
C ARG A 131 -17.78 12.09 5.55
N THR A 132 -18.72 11.17 5.34
CA THR A 132 -18.69 9.85 6.00
C THR A 132 -17.45 9.05 5.62
N ALA A 133 -17.10 9.02 4.33
CA ALA A 133 -15.91 8.30 3.87
C ALA A 133 -14.61 8.91 4.45
N GLY A 134 -14.50 10.24 4.52
CA GLY A 134 -13.36 10.91 5.17
C GLY A 134 -13.28 10.68 6.67
N GLU A 135 -14.41 10.56 7.38
CA GLU A 135 -14.42 10.18 8.80
C GLU A 135 -13.92 8.75 9.00
N LEU A 136 -14.39 7.81 8.16
CA LEU A 136 -13.94 6.42 8.19
C LEU A 136 -12.45 6.31 7.86
N GLU A 137 -11.97 7.06 6.87
CA GLU A 137 -10.55 7.10 6.49
C GLU A 137 -9.67 7.54 7.66
N ARG A 138 -10.00 8.66 8.30
CA ARG A 138 -9.23 9.16 9.46
C ARG A 138 -9.21 8.16 10.61
N LYS A 139 -10.37 7.57 10.93
CA LYS A 139 -10.47 6.57 12.00
C LYS A 139 -9.64 5.33 11.68
N LEU A 140 -9.73 4.83 10.45
CA LEU A 140 -8.95 3.67 10.01
C LEU A 140 -7.46 3.99 10.00
N GLY A 141 -7.05 5.16 9.51
CA GLY A 141 -5.67 5.63 9.53
C GLY A 141 -5.07 5.65 10.93
N SER A 142 -5.81 6.16 11.94
CA SER A 142 -5.39 6.10 13.34
C SER A 142 -5.21 4.65 13.82
N ASN A 143 -6.19 3.78 13.55
CA ASN A 143 -6.14 2.38 13.96
C ASN A 143 -4.98 1.60 13.32
N ILE A 144 -4.62 1.93 12.07
CA ILE A 144 -3.44 1.38 11.38
C ILE A 144 -2.18 1.87 12.08
N ASN A 145 -2.06 3.18 12.29
CA ASN A 145 -0.89 3.78 12.92
C ASN A 145 -0.65 3.21 14.32
N ASP A 146 -1.69 3.17 15.16
CA ASP A 146 -1.61 2.63 16.52
C ASP A 146 -1.20 1.15 16.52
N TYR A 147 -1.73 0.36 15.58
CA TYR A 147 -1.35 -1.03 15.48
C TYR A 147 0.09 -1.20 14.99
N CYS A 148 0.55 -0.36 14.08
CA CYS A 148 1.89 -0.46 13.49
C CYS A 148 3.01 0.06 14.39
N LEU A 149 2.69 0.89 15.39
CA LEU A 149 3.63 1.40 16.39
C LEU A 149 3.78 0.49 17.62
N ASN A 150 2.78 -0.36 17.89
CA ASN A 150 2.80 -1.35 18.96
C ASN A 150 3.04 -2.77 18.41
#